data_AF-A0A9D1PKH4-F1
#
_entry.id   AF-A0A9D1PKH4-F1
#
_cell.length_a   1.000
_cell.length_b   1.000
_cell.length_c   1.000
_cell.angle_alpha   90.00
_cell.angle_beta   90.00
_cell.angle_gamma   90.00
#
_symmetry.space_group_name_H-M   'P 1'
#
loop_
_entity.id
_entity.type
_entity.pdbx_description
1 polymer ?
#
loop_
_entity_poly.entity_id
_entity_poly.type
_entity_poly.pdbx_seq_one_letter_code
_entity_poly.pdbx_strand_id
1 'polypeptide(L)'
;GITGYGVAILFVLYRAPDLALTQLVIETITMALFLLCFYHFPKLRKREETKKTIFTNLIVSIGFGLLMTAIGISALSSNWFDKISEYFVETSLPIGGGRNIVNVILVDMRGFDTLFEIAVLGLAGLTVFGLIKLRNNKGAK
;
A
#
# COMPACT_ATOMS: atom_id res chain seq x y z
N GLY A 1 -1.22 -7.20 10.31
CA GLY A 1 -1.94 -8.49 10.25
C GLY A 1 -3.44 -8.26 10.12
N ILE A 2 -4.15 -8.08 11.22
CA ILE A 2 -5.63 -8.06 11.21
C ILE A 2 -6.25 -6.94 10.34
N THR A 3 -5.63 -5.76 10.32
CA THR A 3 -6.07 -4.62 9.52
C THR A 3 -5.96 -4.92 8.01
N GLY A 4 -4.83 -5.46 7.55
CA GLY A 4 -4.65 -5.80 6.14
C GLY A 4 -5.51 -6.97 5.67
N TYR A 5 -5.72 -7.98 6.52
CA TYR A 5 -6.71 -9.03 6.23
C TYR A 5 -8.14 -8.47 6.19
N GLY A 6 -8.48 -7.51 7.05
CA GLY A 6 -9.75 -6.79 7.00
C GLY A 6 -9.95 -6.05 5.68
N VAL A 7 -8.90 -5.37 5.18
CA VAL A 7 -8.93 -4.69 3.86
C VAL A 7 -9.08 -5.71 2.71
N ALA A 8 -8.41 -6.86 2.77
CA ALA A 8 -8.58 -7.90 1.76
C ALA A 8 -10.03 -8.42 1.70
N ILE A 9 -10.70 -8.58 2.85
CA ILE A 9 -12.13 -8.93 2.90
C ILE A 9 -12.98 -7.84 2.23
N LEU A 10 -12.69 -6.56 2.49
CA LEU A 10 -13.38 -5.46 1.80
C LEU A 10 -13.22 -5.56 0.28
N PHE A 11 -12.02 -5.87 -0.25
CA PHE A 11 -11.83 -6.07 -1.68
C PHE A 11 -12.65 -7.22 -2.25
N VAL A 12 -12.77 -8.34 -1.52
CA VAL A 12 -13.67 -9.44 -1.93
C VAL A 12 -15.12 -8.98 -1.97
N LEU A 13 -15.57 -8.24 -0.94
CA LEU A 13 -16.94 -7.71 -0.87
C LEU A 13 -17.24 -6.72 -2.01
N TYR A 14 -16.26 -5.90 -2.40
CA TYR A 14 -16.36 -4.96 -3.51
C TYR A 14 -15.99 -5.56 -4.88
N ARG A 15 -15.90 -6.89 -4.99
CA ARG A 15 -15.64 -7.63 -6.25
C ARG A 15 -14.32 -7.26 -6.93
N ALA A 16 -13.28 -7.01 -6.15
CA ALA A 16 -11.92 -6.74 -6.61
C ALA A 16 -10.98 -7.93 -6.30
N PRO A 17 -11.07 -9.05 -7.05
CA PRO A 17 -10.37 -10.29 -6.73
C PRO A 17 -8.84 -10.18 -6.85
N ASP A 18 -8.34 -9.48 -7.87
CA ASP A 18 -6.90 -9.31 -8.10
C ASP A 18 -6.24 -8.49 -6.98
N LEU A 19 -6.94 -7.44 -6.50
CA LEU A 19 -6.49 -6.65 -5.36
C LEU A 19 -6.56 -7.46 -4.06
N ALA A 20 -7.60 -8.28 -3.87
CA ALA A 20 -7.71 -9.14 -2.70
C ALA A 20 -6.54 -10.14 -2.62
N LEU A 21 -6.21 -10.79 -3.74
CA LEU A 21 -5.12 -11.77 -3.79
C LEU A 21 -3.77 -11.12 -3.46
N THR A 22 -3.45 -10.00 -4.11
CA THR A 22 -2.18 -9.30 -3.88
C THR A 22 -2.10 -8.74 -2.45
N GLN A 23 -3.19 -8.21 -1.91
CA GLN A 23 -3.25 -7.72 -0.54
C GLN A 23 -2.97 -8.83 0.48
N LEU A 24 -3.54 -10.03 0.31
CA LEU A 24 -3.28 -11.16 1.20
C LEU A 24 -1.80 -11.58 1.19
N VAL A 25 -1.20 -11.65 0.00
CA VAL A 25 0.21 -12.02 -0.15
C VAL A 25 1.12 -10.98 0.48
N ILE A 26 0.90 -9.70 0.16
CA ILE A 26 1.71 -8.59 0.70
C ILE A 26 1.55 -8.47 2.21
N GLU A 27 0.35 -8.63 2.75
CA GLU A 27 0.10 -8.61 4.20
C GLU A 27 0.86 -9.75 4.91
N THR A 28 0.89 -10.93 4.30
CA THR A 28 1.63 -12.08 4.84
C THR A 28 3.13 -11.82 4.86
N ILE A 29 3.69 -11.31 3.75
CA ILE A 29 5.12 -11.00 3.63
C ILE A 29 5.52 -9.89 4.61
N THR A 30 4.75 -8.80 4.66
CA THR A 30 5.05 -7.66 5.56
C THR A 30 4.91 -8.05 7.02
N MET A 31 3.95 -8.90 7.39
CA MET A 31 3.84 -9.44 8.74
C MET A 31 5.08 -10.29 9.10
N ALA A 32 5.54 -11.16 8.20
CA ALA A 32 6.75 -11.95 8.43
C ALA A 32 7.99 -11.06 8.60
N LEU A 33 8.17 -10.05 7.74
CA LEU A 33 9.27 -9.09 7.83
C LEU A 33 9.22 -8.27 9.12
N PHE A 34 8.03 -7.84 9.54
CA PHE A 34 7.86 -7.10 10.79
C PHE A 34 8.21 -7.96 12.01
N LEU A 35 7.77 -9.22 12.03
CA LEU A 35 8.15 -10.17 13.09
C LEU A 35 9.66 -10.44 13.12
N LEU A 36 10.30 -10.57 11.95
CA LEU A 36 11.75 -10.70 11.85
C LEU A 36 12.47 -9.47 12.43
N CYS A 37 11.98 -8.26 12.14
CA CYS A 37 12.51 -7.02 12.70
C CYS A 37 12.35 -6.97 14.23
N PHE A 38 11.16 -7.31 14.73
CA PHE A 38 10.87 -7.35 16.17
C PHE A 38 11.73 -8.35 16.92
N TYR A 39 12.02 -9.50 16.32
CA TYR A 39 12.90 -10.51 16.91
C TYR A 39 14.30 -9.98 17.20
N HIS A 40 14.81 -9.06 16.37
CA HIS A 40 16.13 -8.44 16.54
C HIS A 40 16.09 -7.11 17.30
N PHE A 41 14.91 -6.66 17.75
CA PHE A 41 14.76 -5.35 18.35
C PHE A 41 15.19 -5.36 19.83
N PRO A 42 15.97 -4.38 20.31
CA PRO A 42 16.35 -4.30 21.71
C PRO A 42 15.13 -4.02 22.60
N LYS A 43 15.21 -4.37 23.89
CA LYS A 43 14.13 -4.12 24.86
C LYS A 43 13.73 -2.65 24.83
N LEU A 44 12.46 -2.39 24.50
CA LEU A 44 11.90 -1.05 24.42
C LEU A 44 12.01 -0.37 25.78
N ARG A 45 12.64 0.81 25.83
CA ARG A 45 12.63 1.64 27.05
C ARG A 45 11.24 2.25 27.21
N LYS A 46 10.70 2.19 28.43
CA LYS A 46 9.47 2.92 28.77
C LYS A 46 9.72 4.41 28.52
N ARG A 47 9.00 4.97 27.56
CA ARG A 47 9.04 6.40 27.25
C ARG A 47 7.96 7.06 28.10
N GLU A 48 8.36 7.90 29.04
CA GLU A 48 7.41 8.70 29.82
C GLU A 48 6.99 9.90 28.96
N GLU A 49 5.87 9.73 28.27
CA GLU A 49 5.22 10.81 27.54
C GLU A 49 4.40 11.67 28.50
N THR A 50 4.60 12.98 28.45
CA THR A 50 3.81 13.93 29.23
C THR A 50 2.34 13.88 28.78
N LYS A 51 1.38 13.95 29.72
CA LYS A 51 -0.06 13.98 29.41
C LYS A 51 -0.43 15.05 28.37
N LYS A 52 0.28 16.19 28.37
CA LYS A 52 0.14 17.25 27.38
C LYS A 52 0.49 16.78 25.96
N THR A 53 1.59 16.04 25.77
CA THR A 53 2.00 15.50 24.47
C THR A 53 0.98 14.51 23.93
N ILE A 54 0.50 13.61 24.79
CA ILE A 54 -0.55 12.64 24.41
C ILE A 54 -1.82 13.37 23.97
N PHE A 55 -2.24 14.39 24.73
CA PHE A 55 -3.44 15.16 24.40
C PHE A 55 -3.32 15.95 23.10
N THR A 56 -2.17 16.60 22.86
CA THR A 56 -1.90 17.28 21.59
C THR A 56 -1.90 16.29 20.42
N ASN A 57 -1.22 15.15 20.55
CA ASN A 57 -1.19 14.12 19.50
C ASN A 57 -2.58 13.56 19.22
N LEU A 58 -3.40 13.38 20.25
CA LEU A 58 -4.79 12.95 20.11
C LEU A 58 -5.60 13.96 19.30
N ILE A 59 -5.56 15.24 19.67
CA ILE A 59 -6.26 16.31 18.94
C ILE A 59 -5.79 16.38 17.48
N VAL A 60 -4.48 16.32 17.24
CA VAL A 60 -3.92 16.39 15.88
C VAL A 60 -4.35 15.18 15.05
N SER A 61 -4.29 13.97 15.60
CA SER A 61 -4.67 12.75 14.88
C SER A 61 -6.16 12.72 14.53
N ILE A 62 -7.04 13.09 15.47
CA ILE A 62 -8.49 13.17 15.24
C ILE A 62 -8.81 14.29 14.24
N GLY A 63 -8.23 15.47 14.44
CA GLY A 63 -8.43 16.62 13.55
C GLY A 63 -8.03 16.31 12.11
N PHE A 64 -6.88 15.66 11.93
CA PHE A 64 -6.41 15.24 10.61
C PHE A 64 -7.31 14.16 9.99
N GLY A 65 -7.73 13.15 10.77
CA GLY A 65 -8.64 12.11 10.30
C GLY A 65 -10.00 12.65 9.85
N LEU A 66 -10.59 13.57 10.63
CA LEU A 66 -11.84 14.24 10.28
C LEU A 66 -11.68 15.13 9.04
N LEU A 67 -10.59 15.88 8.95
CA LEU A 67 -10.29 16.72 7.79
C LEU A 67 -10.22 15.87 6.51
N MET A 68 -9.43 14.79 6.52
CA MET A 68 -9.30 13.90 5.36
C MET A 68 -10.61 13.20 5.01
N THR A 69 -11.41 12.82 6.01
CA THR A 69 -12.75 12.24 5.78
C THR A 69 -13.69 13.25 5.12
N ALA A 70 -13.71 14.50 5.60
CA ALA A 70 -14.52 15.56 5.02
C ALA A 70 -14.12 15.88 3.57
N ILE A 71 -12.80 15.93 3.29
CA ILE A 71 -12.28 16.10 1.93
C ILE A 71 -12.72 14.93 1.04
N GLY A 72 -12.60 13.69 1.52
CA GLY A 72 -12.99 12.49 0.77
C GLY A 72 -14.48 12.47 0.40
N ILE A 73 -15.36 12.78 1.37
CA ILE A 73 -16.82 12.87 1.14
C ILE A 73 -17.14 14.00 0.15
N SER A 74 -16.51 15.16 0.32
CA SER A 74 -16.71 16.32 -0.57
C SER A 74 -16.31 16.00 -2.01
N ALA A 75 -15.13 15.39 -2.20
CA ALA A 75 -14.64 15.00 -3.52
C ALA A 75 -15.55 13.97 -4.20
N LEU A 76 -16.04 12.97 -3.45
CA LEU A 76 -16.93 11.93 -3.98
C LEU A 76 -18.31 12.48 -4.40
N SER A 77 -18.78 13.55 -3.74
CA SER A 77 -20.04 14.20 -4.10
C SER A 77 -19.96 14.99 -5.42
N SER A 78 -18.77 15.23 -5.96
CA SER A 78 -18.57 15.98 -7.20
C SER A 78 -18.43 15.05 -8.40
N ASN A 79 -19.31 15.19 -9.39
CA ASN A 79 -19.22 14.47 -10.68
C ASN A 79 -19.24 15.50 -11.83
N TRP A 80 -18.11 16.14 -12.07
CA TRP A 80 -17.98 17.15 -13.12
C TRP A 80 -17.83 16.55 -14.53
N PHE A 81 -17.37 15.30 -14.62
CA PHE A 81 -17.08 14.60 -15.88
C PHE A 81 -17.54 13.14 -15.81
N ASP A 82 -17.84 12.58 -16.99
CA ASP A 82 -18.19 11.17 -17.12
C ASP A 82 -17.00 10.25 -16.86
N LYS A 83 -17.28 9.01 -16.47
CA LYS A 83 -16.26 8.02 -16.10
C LYS A 83 -15.63 7.42 -17.34
N ILE A 84 -14.29 7.43 -17.42
CA ILE A 84 -13.52 6.72 -18.46
C ILE A 84 -13.58 5.18 -18.33
N SER A 85 -14.25 4.64 -17.31
CA SER A 85 -14.35 3.19 -17.10
C SER A 85 -15.03 2.47 -18.26
N GLU A 86 -15.98 3.12 -18.94
CA GLU A 86 -16.69 2.55 -20.08
C GLU A 86 -15.72 2.23 -21.24
N TYR A 87 -14.81 3.16 -21.55
CA TYR A 87 -13.75 2.94 -22.55
C TYR A 87 -12.94 1.67 -22.26
N PHE A 88 -12.55 1.44 -21.00
CA PHE A 88 -11.79 0.25 -20.64
C PHE A 88 -12.61 -1.04 -20.74
N VAL A 89 -13.89 -1.00 -20.41
CA VAL A 89 -14.78 -2.18 -20.55
C VAL A 89 -14.94 -2.54 -22.02
N GLU A 90 -15.15 -1.56 -22.89
CA GLU A 90 -15.33 -1.77 -24.32
C GLU A 90 -14.04 -2.19 -25.02
N THR A 91 -12.89 -1.68 -24.59
CA THR A 91 -11.61 -1.82 -25.30
C THR A 91 -10.79 -3.04 -24.85
N SER A 92 -10.98 -3.53 -23.61
CA SER A 92 -10.11 -4.56 -23.01
C SER A 92 -10.06 -5.88 -23.79
N LEU A 93 -11.19 -6.32 -24.35
CA LEU A 93 -11.25 -7.54 -25.15
C LEU A 93 -10.89 -7.33 -26.63
N PRO A 94 -11.50 -6.36 -27.36
CA PRO A 94 -11.24 -6.22 -28.80
C PRO A 94 -9.85 -5.69 -29.14
N ILE A 95 -9.27 -4.83 -28.29
CA ILE A 95 -7.94 -4.24 -28.52
C ILE A 95 -6.89 -4.93 -27.66
N GLY A 96 -7.15 -5.03 -26.35
CA GLY A 96 -6.19 -5.63 -25.40
C GLY A 96 -6.18 -7.17 -25.37
N GLY A 97 -7.13 -7.83 -26.05
CA GLY A 97 -7.16 -9.29 -26.21
C GLY A 97 -7.46 -10.08 -24.92
N GLY A 98 -7.81 -9.43 -23.82
CA GLY A 98 -7.96 -10.07 -22.51
C GLY A 98 -9.34 -9.92 -21.89
N ARG A 99 -9.78 -10.95 -21.15
CA ARG A 99 -11.04 -10.94 -20.39
C ARG A 99 -10.88 -10.37 -18.98
N ASN A 100 -9.68 -10.43 -18.41
CA ASN A 100 -9.38 -9.79 -17.15
C ASN A 100 -9.03 -8.31 -17.43
N ILE A 101 -10.04 -7.45 -17.28
CA ILE A 101 -9.94 -6.01 -17.51
C ILE A 101 -8.81 -5.38 -16.67
N VAL A 102 -8.65 -5.77 -15.40
CA VAL A 102 -7.61 -5.22 -14.53
C VAL A 102 -6.23 -5.55 -15.07
N ASN A 103 -5.98 -6.81 -15.41
CA ASN A 103 -4.70 -7.23 -15.98
C ASN A 103 -4.39 -6.56 -17.33
N VAL A 104 -5.40 -6.40 -18.20
CA VAL A 104 -5.24 -5.70 -19.48
C VAL A 104 -4.89 -4.23 -19.26
N ILE A 105 -5.54 -3.56 -18.30
CA ILE A 105 -5.17 -2.18 -17.96
C ILE A 105 -3.72 -2.11 -17.48
N LEU A 106 -3.31 -3.01 -16.59
CA LEU A 106 -1.97 -2.98 -15.99
C LEU A 106 -0.85 -3.28 -16.98
N VAL A 107 -1.06 -4.19 -17.93
CA VAL A 107 0.02 -4.68 -18.80
C VAL A 107 0.02 -3.98 -20.17
N ASP A 108 -1.16 -3.63 -20.70
CA ASP A 108 -1.29 -3.09 -22.05
C ASP A 108 -1.58 -1.58 -22.03
N MET A 109 -2.75 -1.17 -21.53
CA MET A 109 -3.20 0.22 -21.62
C MET A 109 -2.36 1.18 -20.75
N ARG A 110 -1.92 0.71 -19.58
CA ARG A 110 -1.07 1.44 -18.61
C ARG A 110 0.19 0.65 -18.26
N GLY A 111 0.68 -0.16 -19.20
CA GLY A 111 1.91 -0.95 -19.06
C GLY A 111 3.15 -0.14 -18.69
N PHE A 112 3.17 1.15 -19.04
CA PHE A 112 4.29 2.02 -18.71
C PHE A 112 4.39 2.34 -17.21
N ASP A 113 3.24 2.46 -16.53
CA ASP A 113 3.23 2.68 -15.07
C ASP A 113 3.75 1.43 -14.35
N THR A 114 3.33 0.24 -14.78
CA THR A 114 3.76 -1.04 -14.17
C THR A 114 5.22 -1.37 -14.44
N LEU A 115 5.77 -0.97 -15.59
CA LEU A 115 7.21 -1.06 -15.86
C LEU A 115 8.02 -0.35 -14.78
N PHE A 116 7.61 0.87 -14.39
CA PHE A 116 8.31 1.62 -13.36
C PHE A 116 8.02 1.13 -11.94
N GLU A 117 6.83 0.60 -11.67
CA GLU A 117 6.57 -0.09 -10.39
C GLU A 117 7.53 -1.27 -10.19
N ILE A 118 7.73 -2.10 -11.22
CA ILE A 118 8.69 -3.22 -11.17
C ILE A 118 10.12 -2.70 -11.00
N ALA A 119 10.49 -1.61 -11.69
CA ALA A 119 11.80 -0.99 -11.54
C ALA A 119 12.06 -0.51 -10.10
N VAL A 120 11.06 0.12 -9.46
CA VAL A 120 11.13 0.55 -8.05
C VAL A 120 11.27 -0.64 -7.12
N LEU A 121 10.49 -1.71 -7.31
CA LEU A 121 10.59 -2.93 -6.50
C LEU A 121 11.96 -3.61 -6.67
N GLY A 122 12.48 -3.67 -7.90
CA GLY A 122 13.81 -4.18 -8.20
C GLY A 122 14.91 -3.37 -7.51
N LEU A 123 14.82 -2.04 -7.58
CA LEU A 123 15.77 -1.15 -6.90
C LEU A 123 15.68 -1.28 -5.38
N ALA A 124 14.48 -1.41 -4.80
CA ALA A 124 14.31 -1.65 -3.37
C ALA A 124 14.98 -2.97 -2.94
N GLY A 125 14.80 -4.04 -3.71
CA GLY A 125 15.46 -5.33 -3.48
C GLY A 125 16.99 -5.25 -3.56
N LEU A 126 17.52 -4.60 -4.59
CA LEU A 126 18.97 -4.34 -4.72
C LEU A 126 19.51 -3.48 -3.57
N THR A 127 18.75 -2.48 -3.13
CA THR A 127 19.12 -1.61 -2.00
C THR A 127 19.19 -2.41 -0.70
N VAL A 128 18.20 -3.24 -0.41
CA VAL A 128 18.20 -4.12 0.77
C VAL A 128 19.38 -5.10 0.72
N PHE A 129 19.64 -5.72 -0.44
CA PHE A 129 20.79 -6.59 -0.63
C PHE A 129 22.12 -5.85 -0.39
N GLY A 130 22.25 -4.64 -0.93
CA GLY A 130 23.39 -3.76 -0.73
C GLY A 130 23.62 -3.42 0.74
N LEU A 131 22.56 -3.05 1.48
CA LEU A 131 22.63 -2.76 2.92
C LEU A 131 23.11 -3.96 3.74
N ILE A 132 22.69 -5.17 3.38
CA ILE A 132 23.09 -6.40 4.07
C ILE A 132 24.55 -6.77 3.75
N LYS A 133 24.95 -6.72 2.48
CA LYS A 133 26.29 -7.16 2.01
C LYS A 133 27.39 -6.14 2.22
N LEU A 134 27.11 -4.85 2.01
CA LEU A 134 28.09 -3.76 2.11
C LEU A 134 28.25 -3.23 3.54
N ARG A 135 27.63 -3.89 4.53
CA ARG A 135 27.85 -3.58 5.95
C ARG A 135 29.30 -3.91 6.33
N ASN A 136 30.18 -2.96 6.07
CA ASN A 136 31.58 -3.00 6.44
C ASN A 136 31.67 -3.01 7.97
N ASN A 137 32.40 -3.97 8.53
CA ASN A 137 32.45 -4.24 9.97
C ASN A 137 33.31 -3.18 10.71
N LYS A 138 32.94 -1.89 10.60
CA LYS A 138 33.72 -0.74 11.11
C LYS A 138 33.04 0.05 12.23
N GLY A 139 32.03 -0.50 12.92
CA GLY A 139 31.27 0.27 13.91
C GLY A 139 30.63 -0.51 15.06
N ALA A 140 31.16 -1.68 15.43
CA ALA A 140 30.81 -2.33 16.70
C ALA A 140 32.04 -2.35 17.61
N LYS A 141 32.34 -1.18 18.18
CA LYS A 141 33.08 -1.03 19.44
C LYS A 141 32.17 -0.27 20.39
#